data_AF-A0A535J665-F1
#
_entry.id   AF-A0A535J665-F1
#
_cell.length_a   1.000
_cell.length_b   1.000
_cell.length_c   1.000
_cell.angle_alpha   90.00
_cell.angle_beta   90.00
_cell.angle_gamma   90.00
#
_symmetry.space_group_name_H-M   'P 1'
#
loop_
_entity.id
_entity.type
_entity.pdbx_description
1 polymer ?
#
loop_
_entity_poly.entity_id
_entity_poly.type
_entity_poly.pdbx_seq_one_letter_code
_entity_poly.pdbx_strand_id
1 'polypeptide(L)'
;MDTNLVQDREVLPQQRHTKLVPAEKLRALLLTWELYPILFITASLRLYRIDTAVYGYDEAVVYRLARDLFTHGLLPITSNRASLGNLNPPLVVYLFMIPAAISGNPFWAEVMVGLFNSAAVLLTYFFTRRYYGRLAGTTAALLYATAV
;
A
#
# COMPACT_ATOMS: atom_id res chain seq x y z
N MET A 1 -47.67 32.22 -47.74
CA MET A 1 -46.45 32.92 -47.29
C MET A 1 -46.67 33.32 -45.84
N ASP A 2 -46.18 32.66 -44.79
CA ASP A 2 -45.45 31.42 -44.63
C ASP A 2 -45.73 30.89 -43.21
N THR A 3 -46.00 29.60 -43.14
CA THR A 3 -45.88 28.76 -41.95
C THR A 3 -44.40 28.60 -41.58
N ASN A 4 -44.03 28.75 -40.30
CA ASN A 4 -42.94 28.07 -39.56
C ASN A 4 -42.79 28.83 -38.22
N LEU A 5 -43.36 28.42 -37.08
CA LEU A 5 -43.03 27.25 -36.26
C LEU A 5 -41.54 27.10 -35.96
N VAL A 6 -41.26 26.67 -34.72
CA VAL A 6 -39.96 26.39 -34.09
C VAL A 6 -39.36 27.62 -33.42
N GLN A 7 -39.84 28.02 -32.24
CA GLN A 7 -39.44 27.41 -30.96
C GLN A 7 -37.91 27.43 -30.84
N ASP A 8 -37.38 28.58 -30.43
CA ASP A 8 -36.02 28.68 -29.88
C ASP A 8 -35.95 27.74 -28.67
N ARG A 9 -35.55 26.50 -28.97
CA ARG A 9 -35.22 25.52 -27.96
C ARG A 9 -34.08 26.13 -27.17
N GLU A 10 -34.32 26.37 -25.89
CA GLU A 10 -33.26 26.42 -24.90
C GLU A 10 -32.37 25.20 -25.14
N VAL A 11 -31.21 25.45 -25.75
CA VAL A 11 -30.18 24.44 -25.94
C VAL A 11 -29.67 24.18 -24.54
N LEU A 12 -30.23 23.15 -23.89
CA LEU A 12 -29.76 22.58 -22.64
C LEU A 12 -28.23 22.59 -22.67
N PRO A 13 -27.54 23.07 -21.62
CA PRO A 13 -26.10 23.05 -21.59
C PRO A 13 -25.68 21.59 -21.74
N GLN A 14 -25.19 21.24 -22.93
CA GLN A 14 -24.60 19.94 -23.22
C GLN A 14 -23.66 19.66 -22.06
N GLN A 15 -24.02 18.65 -21.27
CA GLN A 15 -23.18 18.12 -20.21
C GLN A 15 -21.85 17.79 -20.88
N ARG A 16 -20.85 18.68 -20.71
CA ARG A 16 -19.47 18.40 -21.05
C ARG A 16 -19.08 17.26 -20.13
N HIS A 17 -19.26 16.03 -20.63
CA HIS A 17 -18.55 14.88 -20.13
C HIS A 17 -17.07 15.09 -20.50
N THR A 18 -16.41 15.99 -19.76
CA THR A 18 -14.97 16.16 -19.81
C THR A 18 -14.39 14.83 -19.39
N LYS A 19 -13.94 14.04 -20.36
CA LYS A 19 -13.21 12.79 -20.09
C LYS A 19 -11.92 13.19 -19.39
N LEU A 20 -11.95 13.25 -18.06
CA LEU A 20 -10.79 13.52 -17.23
C LEU A 20 -9.68 12.55 -17.61
N VAL A 21 -8.51 13.11 -17.89
CA VAL A 21 -7.27 12.38 -18.21
C VAL A 21 -6.97 11.42 -17.04
N PRO A 22 -6.39 10.22 -17.26
CA PRO A 22 -6.14 9.24 -16.18
C PRO A 22 -5.42 9.81 -14.96
N ALA A 23 -4.48 10.74 -15.17
CA ALA A 23 -3.77 11.44 -14.11
C ALA A 23 -4.71 12.33 -13.24
N GLU A 24 -5.71 12.98 -13.85
CA GLU A 24 -6.68 13.79 -13.10
C GLU A 24 -7.66 12.93 -12.32
N LYS A 25 -8.05 11.77 -12.85
CA LYS A 25 -8.85 10.78 -12.11
C LYS A 25 -8.07 10.25 -10.90
N LEU A 26 -6.78 9.95 -11.06
CA LEU A 26 -5.91 9.54 -9.96
C LEU A 26 -5.76 10.65 -8.93
N ARG A 27 -5.59 11.90 -9.35
CA ARG A 27 -5.48 13.05 -8.45
C ARG A 27 -6.78 13.27 -7.66
N ALA A 28 -7.94 13.23 -8.29
CA ALA A 28 -9.24 13.32 -7.61
C ALA A 28 -9.48 12.14 -6.66
N LEU A 29 -9.01 10.94 -7.01
CA LEU A 29 -9.04 9.76 -6.16
C LEU A 29 -8.17 9.94 -4.91
N LEU A 30 -6.94 10.43 -5.09
CA LEU A 30 -5.97 10.69 -4.02
C LEU A 30 -6.37 11.86 -3.10
N LEU A 31 -7.14 12.81 -3.61
CA LEU A 31 -7.72 13.92 -2.83
C LEU A 31 -9.03 13.54 -2.11
N THR A 32 -9.45 12.27 -2.17
CA THR A 32 -10.65 11.86 -1.44
C THR A 32 -10.37 11.90 0.06
N TRP A 33 -11.21 12.62 0.80
CA TRP A 33 -10.96 12.88 2.22
C TRP A 33 -10.84 11.63 3.08
N GLU A 34 -11.43 10.50 2.67
CA GLU A 34 -11.37 9.21 3.39
C GLU A 34 -9.96 8.64 3.50
N LEU A 35 -9.06 9.02 2.59
CA LEU A 35 -7.67 8.55 2.65
C LEU A 35 -6.95 9.08 3.87
N TYR A 36 -7.26 10.29 4.34
CA TYR A 36 -6.61 10.88 5.51
C TYR A 36 -6.86 10.07 6.79
N PRO A 37 -8.11 9.77 7.21
CA PRO A 37 -8.34 8.95 8.39
C PRO A 37 -7.85 7.51 8.20
N ILE A 38 -7.98 6.91 7.00
CA ILE A 38 -7.44 5.56 6.73
C ILE A 38 -5.93 5.54 6.94
N LEU A 39 -5.20 6.48 6.34
CA LEU A 39 -3.75 6.60 6.49
C LEU A 39 -3.35 6.88 7.92
N PHE A 40 -4.04 7.81 8.60
CA PHE A 40 -3.76 8.16 9.97
C PHE A 40 -3.91 6.95 10.89
N ILE A 41 -5.06 6.27 10.85
CA ILE A 41 -5.32 5.08 11.66
C ILE A 41 -4.30 3.98 11.35
N THR A 42 -4.04 3.71 10.06
CA THR A 42 -3.12 2.65 9.66
C THR A 42 -1.69 2.95 10.09
N ALA A 43 -1.20 4.16 9.86
CA ALA A 43 0.14 4.57 10.28
C ALA A 43 0.28 4.55 11.80
N SER A 44 -0.73 5.03 12.53
CA SER A 44 -0.75 4.92 13.99
C SER A 44 -0.68 3.46 14.44
N LEU A 45 -1.53 2.57 13.92
CA LEU A 45 -1.53 1.17 14.35
C LEU A 45 -0.27 0.39 13.95
N ARG A 46 0.32 0.70 12.78
CA ARG A 46 1.48 -0.05 12.25
C ARG A 46 2.84 0.50 12.70
N LEU A 47 2.91 1.77 13.11
CA LEU A 47 4.18 2.42 13.45
C LEU A 47 4.23 2.89 14.91
N TYR A 48 3.10 3.01 15.60
CA TYR A 48 3.11 3.36 17.03
C TYR A 48 3.73 2.24 17.84
N ARG A 49 4.73 2.59 18.65
CA ARG A 49 5.50 1.66 19.49
C ARG A 49 6.07 0.46 18.74
N ILE A 50 6.54 0.69 17.52
CA ILE A 50 7.14 -0.36 16.68
C ILE A 50 8.39 -0.98 17.31
N ASP A 51 9.03 -0.27 18.24
CA ASP A 51 10.11 -0.77 19.11
C ASP A 51 9.68 -1.94 20.02
N THR A 52 8.38 -2.15 20.20
CA THR A 52 7.80 -3.24 20.97
C THR A 52 7.20 -4.37 20.13
N ALA A 53 7.38 -4.30 18.80
CA ALA A 53 6.93 -5.36 17.91
C ALA A 53 7.59 -6.70 18.28
N VAL A 54 6.82 -7.79 18.18
CA VAL A 54 7.33 -9.14 18.45
C VAL A 54 8.35 -9.48 17.37
N TYR A 55 9.62 -9.57 17.77
CA TYR A 55 10.72 -9.90 16.88
C TYR A 55 11.21 -11.31 17.18
N GLY A 56 10.83 -12.26 16.32
CA GLY A 56 11.08 -13.67 16.50
C GLY A 56 12.37 -14.17 15.84
N TYR A 57 12.54 -15.49 15.90
CA TYR A 57 13.70 -16.16 15.33
C TYR A 57 13.73 -16.06 13.81
N ASP A 58 12.57 -16.21 13.15
CA ASP A 58 12.49 -16.18 11.69
C ASP A 58 12.87 -14.79 11.16
N GLU A 59 12.32 -13.73 11.76
CA GLU A 59 12.63 -12.34 11.41
C GLU A 59 14.13 -12.05 11.60
N ALA A 60 14.70 -12.50 12.72
CA ALA A 60 16.12 -12.34 13.02
C ALA A 60 17.02 -13.07 12.02
N VAL A 61 16.66 -14.28 11.60
CA VAL A 61 17.42 -15.03 10.59
C VAL A 61 17.38 -14.33 9.24
N VAL A 62 16.21 -13.91 8.79
CA VAL A 62 16.07 -13.23 7.50
C VAL A 62 16.85 -11.90 7.49
N TYR A 63 16.76 -11.11 8.57
CA TYR A 63 17.48 -9.84 8.64
C TYR A 63 19.01 -10.02 8.71
N ARG A 64 19.47 -11.06 9.40
CA ARG A 64 20.90 -11.44 9.42
C ARG A 64 21.41 -11.80 8.02
N LEU A 65 20.65 -12.59 7.27
CA LEU A 65 20.99 -12.91 5.88
C LEU A 65 21.04 -11.64 5.02
N ALA A 66 20.11 -10.71 5.21
CA ALA A 66 20.14 -9.43 4.49
C ALA A 66 21.38 -8.58 4.82
N ARG A 67 21.90 -8.70 6.05
CA ARG A 67 23.14 -8.05 6.50
C ARG A 67 24.41 -8.68 5.94
N ASP A 68 24.40 -9.96 5.59
CA ASP A 68 25.60 -10.69 5.15
C ASP A 68 26.26 -10.09 3.90
N LEU A 69 25.49 -9.47 3.02
CA LEU A 69 26.03 -8.75 1.87
C LEU A 69 26.96 -7.61 2.31
N PHE A 70 26.57 -6.89 3.36
CA PHE A 70 27.25 -5.68 3.81
C PHE A 70 28.31 -5.94 4.89
N THR A 71 28.22 -7.04 5.63
CA THR A 71 29.27 -7.46 6.58
C THR A 71 30.32 -8.35 5.94
N HIS A 72 29.91 -9.25 5.03
CA HIS A 72 30.74 -10.35 4.52
C HIS A 72 30.89 -10.35 2.99
N GLY A 73 30.17 -9.48 2.26
CA GLY A 73 30.18 -9.50 0.79
C GLY A 73 29.41 -10.69 0.18
N LEU A 74 28.58 -11.36 0.97
CA LEU A 74 27.86 -12.57 0.56
C LEU A 74 26.42 -12.23 0.16
N LEU A 75 26.05 -12.47 -1.09
CA LEU A 75 24.68 -12.31 -1.57
C LEU A 75 23.88 -13.62 -1.36
N PRO A 76 22.91 -13.67 -0.42
CA PRO A 76 22.17 -14.90 -0.17
C PRO A 76 21.23 -15.24 -1.34
N ILE A 77 21.34 -16.45 -1.86
CA ILE A 77 20.46 -16.95 -2.93
C ILE A 77 19.17 -17.61 -2.39
N THR A 78 19.06 -17.77 -1.07
CA THR A 78 17.91 -18.33 -0.35
C THR A 78 17.65 -17.55 0.95
N SER A 79 16.48 -17.80 1.55
CA SER A 79 16.05 -17.25 2.84
C SER A 79 16.03 -18.33 3.95
N ASN A 80 15.32 -18.06 5.05
CA ASN A 80 15.13 -18.99 6.16
C ASN A 80 14.54 -20.35 5.72
N ARG A 81 14.70 -21.34 6.58
CA ARG A 81 14.18 -22.69 6.37
C ARG A 81 12.72 -22.76 6.82
N ALA A 82 11.84 -23.21 5.94
CA ALA A 82 10.46 -23.52 6.29
C ALA A 82 10.40 -24.76 7.21
N SER A 83 9.31 -24.92 7.94
CA SER A 83 9.10 -26.06 8.84
C SER A 83 9.11 -27.42 8.13
N LEU A 84 8.81 -27.45 6.83
CA LEU A 84 8.92 -28.65 5.98
C LEU A 84 10.37 -28.99 5.59
N GLY A 85 11.34 -28.16 5.98
CA GLY A 85 12.77 -28.35 5.72
C GLY A 85 13.29 -27.66 4.45
N ASN A 86 12.39 -27.22 3.56
CA ASN A 86 12.71 -26.48 2.34
C ASN A 86 13.26 -25.08 2.67
N LEU A 87 14.09 -24.53 1.79
CA LEU A 87 14.56 -23.14 1.89
C LEU A 87 13.58 -22.20 1.18
N ASN A 88 13.26 -21.09 1.83
CA ASN A 88 12.41 -20.06 1.24
C ASN A 88 13.16 -19.28 0.14
N PRO A 89 12.45 -18.76 -0.87
CA PRO A 89 13.05 -17.90 -1.89
C PRO A 89 13.59 -16.59 -1.27
N PRO A 90 14.61 -15.96 -1.87
CA PRO A 90 15.37 -14.86 -1.25
C PRO A 90 14.69 -13.49 -1.33
N LEU A 91 13.50 -13.37 -1.94
CA LEU A 91 12.87 -12.07 -2.20
C LEU A 91 12.76 -11.20 -0.94
N VAL A 92 12.34 -11.79 0.18
CA VAL A 92 12.22 -11.07 1.46
C VAL A 92 13.57 -10.60 1.99
N VAL A 93 14.63 -11.40 1.79
CA VAL A 93 16.00 -11.03 2.15
C VAL A 93 16.43 -9.81 1.34
N TYR A 94 16.16 -9.80 0.03
CA TYR A 94 16.50 -8.69 -0.86
C TYR A 94 15.73 -7.40 -0.52
N LEU A 95 14.46 -7.52 -0.11
CA LEU A 95 13.72 -6.35 0.39
C LEU A 95 14.38 -5.82 1.67
N PHE A 96 14.74 -6.70 2.62
CA PHE A 96 15.40 -6.29 3.85
C PHE A 96 16.85 -5.83 3.67
N MET A 97 17.48 -6.04 2.51
CA MET A 97 18.77 -5.43 2.21
C MET A 97 18.71 -3.90 2.23
N ILE A 98 17.54 -3.30 1.96
CA ILE A 98 17.36 -1.85 2.00
C ILE A 98 17.56 -1.31 3.43
N PRO A 99 16.79 -1.72 4.46
CA PRO A 99 17.04 -1.30 5.83
C PRO A 99 18.38 -1.81 6.37
N ALA A 100 18.80 -3.01 5.96
CA ALA A 100 20.09 -3.58 6.35
C ALA A 100 21.28 -2.74 5.85
N ALA A 101 21.18 -2.07 4.70
CA ALA A 101 22.19 -1.15 4.20
C ALA A 101 22.36 0.08 5.11
N ILE A 102 21.28 0.50 5.78
CA ILE A 102 21.24 1.69 6.63
C ILE A 102 21.75 1.37 8.04
N SER A 103 21.34 0.23 8.62
CA SER A 103 21.70 -0.11 10.00
C SER A 103 21.68 -1.61 10.29
N GLY A 104 22.56 -2.05 11.20
CA GLY A 104 22.48 -3.38 11.82
C GLY A 104 21.33 -3.56 12.81
N ASN A 105 20.65 -2.47 13.20
CA ASN A 105 19.51 -2.54 14.09
C ASN A 105 18.26 -3.05 13.33
N PRO A 106 17.64 -4.18 13.74
CA PRO A 106 16.46 -4.74 13.09
C PRO A 106 15.21 -3.85 13.16
N PHE A 107 15.23 -2.80 14.00
CA PHE A 107 14.18 -1.78 14.04
C PHE A 107 13.78 -1.27 12.64
N TRP A 108 14.74 -1.05 11.74
CA TRP A 108 14.43 -0.56 10.40
C TRP A 108 13.77 -1.61 9.50
N ALA A 109 13.95 -2.89 9.77
CA ALA A 109 13.21 -3.96 9.13
C ALA A 109 11.73 -3.86 9.50
N GLU A 110 11.43 -3.70 10.79
CA GLU A 110 10.06 -3.54 11.28
C GLU A 110 9.39 -2.30 10.69
N VAL A 111 10.10 -1.16 10.63
CA VAL A 111 9.58 0.05 9.96
C VAL A 111 9.19 -0.24 8.52
N MET A 112 10.03 -0.97 7.78
CA MET A 112 9.72 -1.34 6.40
C MET A 112 8.48 -2.24 6.30
N VAL A 113 8.32 -3.21 7.21
CA VAL A 113 7.11 -4.05 7.30
C VAL A 113 5.88 -3.19 7.59
N GLY A 114 5.97 -2.25 8.54
CA GLY A 114 4.89 -1.31 8.86
C GLY A 114 4.48 -0.44 7.65
N LEU A 115 5.46 0.00 6.84
CA LEU A 115 5.21 0.74 5.60
C LEU A 115 4.53 -0.13 4.53
N PHE A 116 4.97 -1.38 4.35
CA PHE A 116 4.32 -2.31 3.41
C PHE A 116 2.90 -2.68 3.84
N ASN A 117 2.66 -2.88 5.13
CA ASN A 117 1.31 -3.07 5.65
C ASN A 117 0.43 -1.84 5.39
N SER A 118 0.98 -0.64 5.55
CA SER A 118 0.27 0.60 5.22
C SER A 118 -0.06 0.71 3.74
N ALA A 119 0.89 0.35 2.87
CA ALA A 119 0.66 0.30 1.42
C ALA A 119 -0.39 -0.76 1.03
N ALA A 120 -0.42 -1.90 1.71
CA ALA A 120 -1.40 -2.94 1.49
C ALA A 120 -2.83 -2.46 1.82
N VAL A 121 -3.02 -1.72 2.91
CA VAL A 121 -4.31 -1.10 3.25
C VAL A 121 -4.78 -0.11 2.16
N LEU A 122 -3.86 0.73 1.67
CA LEU A 122 -4.17 1.64 0.57
C LEU A 122 -4.55 0.90 -0.71
N LEU A 123 -3.83 -0.16 -1.04
CA LEU A 123 -4.13 -0.99 -2.21
C LEU A 123 -5.52 -1.62 -2.07
N THR A 124 -5.88 -2.10 -0.88
CA THR A 124 -7.21 -2.62 -0.57
C THR A 124 -8.30 -1.56 -0.76
N TYR A 125 -8.06 -0.31 -0.32
CA TYR A 125 -8.98 0.80 -0.57
C TYR A 125 -9.16 1.03 -2.07
N PHE A 126 -8.07 1.19 -2.82
CA PHE A 126 -8.14 1.53 -4.25
C PHE A 126 -8.79 0.41 -5.06
N PHE A 127 -8.42 -0.84 -4.81
CA PHE A 127 -8.98 -1.99 -5.50
C PHE A 127 -10.48 -2.10 -5.20
N THR A 128 -10.86 -2.16 -3.93
CA THR A 128 -12.26 -2.34 -3.54
C THR A 128 -13.13 -1.17 -4.00
N ARG A 129 -12.64 0.08 -3.87
CA ARG A 129 -13.34 1.27 -4.37
C ARG A 129 -13.55 1.23 -5.88
N ARG A 130 -12.58 0.72 -6.64
CA ARG A 130 -12.64 0.66 -8.10
C ARG A 130 -13.73 -0.30 -8.61
N TYR A 131 -14.03 -1.37 -7.87
CA TYR A 131 -14.97 -2.41 -8.29
C TYR A 131 -16.32 -2.37 -7.56
N TYR A 132 -16.33 -1.99 -6.27
CA TYR A 132 -17.51 -2.08 -5.39
C TYR A 132 -17.97 -0.72 -4.87
N GLY A 133 -17.30 0.36 -5.28
CA GLY A 133 -17.65 1.71 -4.89
C GLY A 133 -17.09 2.15 -3.55
N ARG A 134 -17.39 3.41 -3.23
CA ARG A 134 -16.69 4.17 -2.18
C ARG A 134 -16.88 3.58 -0.78
N LEU A 135 -18.10 3.25 -0.40
CA LEU A 135 -18.41 2.71 0.93
C LEU A 135 -17.73 1.37 1.18
N ALA A 136 -17.80 0.44 0.22
CA ALA A 136 -17.11 -0.85 0.31
C ALA A 136 -15.60 -0.68 0.45
N GLY A 137 -15.00 0.24 -0.32
CA GLY A 137 -13.57 0.55 -0.25
C GLY A 137 -13.14 1.05 1.12
N THR A 138 -13.88 2.01 1.70
CA THR A 138 -13.59 2.55 3.03
C THR A 138 -13.73 1.48 4.11
N THR A 139 -14.81 0.69 4.08
CA THR A 139 -15.03 -0.37 5.07
C THR A 139 -13.95 -1.45 5.00
N ALA A 140 -13.61 -1.94 3.81
CA ALA A 140 -12.58 -2.97 3.64
C ALA A 140 -11.19 -2.47 4.09
N ALA A 141 -10.85 -1.23 3.75
CA ALA A 141 -9.58 -0.63 4.16
C ALA A 141 -9.48 -0.45 5.68
N LEU A 142 -10.55 0.05 6.32
CA LEU A 142 -10.58 0.21 7.78
C LEU A 142 -10.52 -1.13 8.50
N LEU A 143 -11.27 -2.14 8.04
CA LEU A 143 -11.19 -3.49 8.60
C LEU A 143 -9.77 -4.06 8.50
N TYR A 144 -9.11 -3.91 7.35
CA TYR A 144 -7.74 -4.37 7.17
C TYR A 144 -6.73 -3.56 8.00
N ALA A 145 -6.93 -2.25 8.15
CA ALA A 145 -6.10 -1.41 9.01
C ALA A 145 -6.11 -1.90 10.46
N THR A 146 -7.27 -2.35 10.95
CA THR A 146 -7.45 -2.84 12.33
C THR A 146 -7.21 -4.34 12.51
N ALA A 147 -6.98 -5.08 11.43
CA ALA A 147 -6.70 -6.51 11.52
C ALA A 147 -5.33 -6.73 12.15
N VAL A 148 -5.29 -7.60 13.16
CA VAL A 148 -4.07 -8.01 13.88
C VAL A 148 -3.23 -8.90 12.98
#